data_AF-A0AAD5X7A1-F1
#
_entry.id   AF-A0AAD5X7A1-F1
#
_cell.length_a   1.000
_cell.length_b   1.000
_cell.length_c   1.000
_cell.angle_alpha   90.00
_cell.angle_beta   90.00
_cell.angle_gamma   90.00
#
_symmetry.space_group_name_H-M   'P 1'
#
loop_
_entity.id
_entity.type
_entity.pdbx_description
1 polymer ?
#
loop_
_entity_poly.entity_id
_entity_poly.type
_entity_poly.pdbx_seq_one_letter_code
_entity_poly.pdbx_strand_id
1 'polypeptide(L)'
;RHGVGAPAAARSGVAHVVCGARAPGQRNAGVAGGAVVAARRNHPVGAAVRAAFLCGNGGARGAARYPLLRVHRPADSGAATKLLGALELERDGDTVIVAVDDDIVYHRHTVRALVDGLAANGGVGPTCFVCQYWPAWWPGVLKQRWRGRCNGFLNAYAAVAYRVAFFPDRSAWDFHAPGVPSAQCRLHDDVWLSGILYNQGIRPYVVRPGFDSVVASLPHTKLSINSVKNTERDYRDPCIKFFNYFR
;
A
#
# COMPACT_ATOMS: atom_id res chain seq x y z
N ARG A 1 -35.59 7.57 34.90
CA ARG A 1 -35.70 7.62 33.43
C ARG A 1 -34.28 7.58 32.85
N HIS A 2 -33.73 6.39 32.63
CA HIS A 2 -32.45 6.22 31.93
C HIS A 2 -32.76 5.83 30.49
N GLY A 3 -32.47 6.74 29.56
CA GLY A 3 -32.63 6.49 28.14
C GLY A 3 -31.53 5.54 27.66
N VAL A 4 -31.94 4.34 27.26
CA VAL A 4 -31.09 3.43 26.48
C VAL A 4 -30.94 4.07 25.11
N GLY A 5 -29.74 4.58 24.81
CA GLY A 5 -29.41 5.13 23.50
C GLY A 5 -29.57 4.05 22.44
N ALA A 6 -30.30 4.37 21.36
CA ALA A 6 -30.47 3.47 20.23
C ALA A 6 -29.11 3.06 19.65
N PRO A 7 -28.94 1.79 19.21
CA PRO A 7 -27.71 1.35 18.59
C PRO A 7 -27.46 2.15 17.32
N ALA A 8 -26.25 2.72 17.20
CA ALA A 8 -25.82 3.43 16.01
C ALA A 8 -25.96 2.51 14.78
N ALA A 9 -26.67 3.00 13.76
CA ALA A 9 -26.90 2.25 12.52
C ALA A 9 -25.56 1.82 11.90
N ALA A 10 -25.42 0.52 11.62
CA ALA A 10 -24.28 -0.04 10.92
C ALA A 10 -24.20 0.54 9.50
N ARG A 11 -23.32 1.53 9.29
CA ARG A 11 -23.04 2.08 7.95
C ARG A 11 -22.36 1.00 7.11
N SER A 12 -22.96 0.60 5.99
CA SER A 12 -22.41 -0.41 5.06
C SER A 12 -20.98 -0.07 4.65
N GLY A 13 -20.04 -1.00 4.83
CA GLY A 13 -18.67 -0.86 4.33
C GLY A 13 -18.63 -0.88 2.80
N VAL A 14 -17.94 0.07 2.19
CA VAL A 14 -17.69 0.12 0.74
C VAL A 14 -16.24 -0.28 0.49
N ALA A 15 -15.99 -1.16 -0.48
CA ALA A 15 -14.64 -1.52 -0.89
C ALA A 15 -14.26 -0.70 -2.13
N HIS A 16 -13.21 0.12 -2.00
CA HIS A 16 -12.73 0.98 -3.08
C HIS A 16 -11.48 0.38 -3.70
N VAL A 17 -11.51 0.11 -5.00
CA VAL A 17 -10.32 -0.26 -5.79
C VAL A 17 -9.87 0.97 -6.59
N VAL A 18 -8.57 1.23 -6.63
CA VAL A 18 -8.01 2.41 -7.29
C VAL A 18 -7.04 1.99 -8.39
N CYS A 19 -7.46 2.06 -9.65
CA CYS A 19 -6.59 1.72 -10.78
C CYS A 19 -5.97 3.01 -11.36
N GLY A 20 -4.66 3.10 -11.60
CA GLY A 20 -4.05 4.25 -12.26
C GLY A 20 -4.64 4.55 -13.65
N ALA A 21 -4.81 5.82 -14.01
CA ALA A 21 -5.27 6.23 -15.34
C ALA A 21 -4.14 6.13 -16.39
N ARG A 22 -4.50 5.85 -17.66
CA ARG A 22 -3.58 5.95 -18.81
C ARG A 22 -3.33 7.41 -19.18
N ALA A 23 -2.07 7.81 -19.38
CA ALA A 23 -1.75 9.11 -19.97
C ALA A 23 -2.20 9.20 -21.45
N PRO A 24 -2.71 10.34 -21.93
CA PRO A 24 -3.06 10.51 -23.35
C PRO A 24 -1.83 10.39 -24.25
N GLY A 25 -1.91 9.58 -25.32
CA GLY A 25 -0.85 9.47 -26.35
C GLY A 25 0.07 8.24 -26.24
N GLN A 26 0.04 7.48 -25.15
CA GLN A 26 0.82 6.24 -25.03
C GLN A 26 0.03 5.02 -25.52
N ARG A 27 0.27 4.59 -26.78
CA ARG A 27 -0.43 3.43 -27.38
C ARG A 27 -0.07 2.08 -26.74
N ASN A 28 1.06 1.98 -26.01
CA ASN A 28 1.60 0.73 -25.48
C ASN A 28 1.96 0.74 -23.97
N ALA A 29 1.52 1.74 -23.19
CA ALA A 29 1.70 1.69 -21.74
C ALA A 29 0.56 0.86 -21.09
N GLY A 30 0.90 -0.35 -20.67
CA GLY A 30 0.12 -1.19 -19.77
C GLY A 30 0.07 -0.57 -18.37
N VAL A 31 -1.12 -0.61 -17.79
CA VAL A 31 -1.51 0.00 -16.52
C VAL A 31 -0.77 -0.71 -15.38
N ALA A 32 -0.08 0.03 -14.51
CA ALA A 32 0.27 -0.43 -13.17
C ALA A 32 -0.92 -0.08 -12.27
N GLY A 33 -1.79 -1.05 -12.00
CA GLY A 33 -3.09 -0.84 -11.37
C GLY A 33 -3.22 -1.62 -10.08
N GLY A 34 -2.56 -1.17 -8.99
CA GLY A 34 -2.73 -1.77 -7.67
C GLY A 34 -4.20 -1.74 -7.20
N ALA A 35 -4.63 -2.75 -6.46
CA ALA A 35 -5.96 -2.74 -5.84
C ALA A 35 -5.90 -2.19 -4.42
N VAL A 36 -7.00 -1.57 -3.99
CA VAL A 36 -7.18 -1.12 -2.62
C VAL A 36 -8.38 -1.85 -2.02
N VAL A 37 -8.30 -2.17 -0.74
CA VAL A 37 -9.45 -2.59 0.05
C VAL A 37 -9.55 -1.65 1.24
N ALA A 38 -10.62 -0.86 1.26
CA ALA A 38 -11.00 -0.03 2.40
C ALA A 38 -12.01 -0.81 3.27
N ALA A 39 -11.73 -0.97 4.55
CA ALA A 39 -12.68 -1.56 5.51
C ALA A 39 -12.69 -0.80 6.84
N ARG A 40 -13.88 -0.64 7.44
CA ARG A 40 -14.09 0.00 8.75
C ARG A 40 -14.07 -1.02 9.89
N ARG A 41 -13.63 -0.60 11.09
CA ARG A 41 -13.38 -1.42 12.30
C ARG A 41 -14.48 -2.42 12.74
N ASN A 42 -15.76 -2.18 12.41
CA ASN A 42 -16.90 -2.97 12.90
C ASN A 42 -17.60 -3.82 11.83
N HIS A 43 -16.91 -4.20 10.76
CA HIS A 43 -17.49 -5.07 9.72
C HIS A 43 -16.78 -6.42 9.62
N PRO A 44 -17.51 -7.54 9.45
CA PRO A 44 -16.91 -8.80 9.12
C PRO A 44 -16.20 -8.67 7.77
N VAL A 45 -14.86 -8.71 7.83
CA VAL A 45 -13.89 -8.49 6.73
C VAL A 45 -14.12 -9.42 5.52
N GLY A 46 -15.03 -10.39 5.61
CA GLY A 46 -15.28 -11.41 4.58
C GLY A 46 -15.76 -10.89 3.22
N ALA A 47 -16.46 -9.75 3.15
CA ALA A 47 -16.99 -9.22 1.89
C ALA A 47 -15.97 -8.41 1.07
N ALA A 48 -15.02 -7.73 1.74
CA ALA A 48 -14.07 -6.82 1.09
C ALA A 48 -12.90 -7.55 0.38
N VAL A 49 -12.66 -8.82 0.74
CA VAL A 49 -11.51 -9.64 0.31
C VAL A 49 -11.67 -10.23 -1.11
N ARG A 50 -12.86 -10.20 -1.72
CA ARG A 50 -13.10 -10.81 -3.05
C ARG A 50 -12.95 -9.87 -4.25
N ALA A 51 -12.64 -8.58 -4.06
CA ALA A 51 -12.76 -7.56 -5.11
C ALA A 51 -11.45 -7.16 -5.83
N ALA A 52 -10.32 -7.79 -5.56
CA ALA A 52 -8.99 -7.33 -6.03
C ALA A 52 -8.58 -7.77 -7.46
N PHE A 53 -9.51 -7.97 -8.40
CA PHE A 53 -9.15 -8.57 -9.71
C PHE A 53 -9.91 -7.95 -10.90
N LEU A 54 -9.91 -6.62 -11.07
CA LEU A 54 -10.63 -5.96 -12.18
C LEU A 54 -9.97 -4.69 -12.77
N CYS A 55 -8.65 -4.57 -12.79
CA CYS A 55 -7.96 -3.47 -13.52
C CYS A 55 -7.57 -3.85 -14.97
N GLY A 56 -8.37 -4.70 -15.67
CA GLY A 56 -8.16 -5.04 -17.09
C GLY A 56 -9.46 -5.19 -17.88
N ASN A 57 -9.68 -4.30 -18.87
CA ASN A 57 -10.68 -4.32 -19.97
C ASN A 57 -12.18 -4.63 -19.69
N GLY A 58 -12.61 -4.87 -18.45
CA GLY A 58 -13.97 -5.34 -18.13
C GLY A 58 -14.98 -4.30 -17.64
N GLY A 59 -14.77 -3.01 -17.93
CA GLY A 59 -15.38 -1.85 -17.26
C GLY A 59 -16.90 -1.86 -17.06
N ALA A 60 -17.67 -2.62 -17.85
CA ALA A 60 -19.12 -2.76 -17.68
C ALA A 60 -19.58 -4.13 -17.12
N ARG A 61 -18.81 -5.22 -17.30
CA ARG A 61 -19.23 -6.58 -16.88
C ARG A 61 -18.80 -6.95 -15.45
N GLY A 62 -17.75 -6.32 -14.93
CA GLY A 62 -17.26 -6.57 -13.57
C GLY A 62 -18.11 -5.93 -12.47
N ALA A 63 -18.69 -4.75 -12.74
CA ALA A 63 -19.48 -3.98 -11.77
C ALA A 63 -20.77 -4.71 -11.35
N ALA A 64 -21.41 -5.46 -12.26
CA ALA A 64 -22.60 -6.26 -11.96
C ALA A 64 -22.33 -7.41 -10.97
N ARG A 65 -21.08 -7.88 -10.87
CA ARG A 65 -20.69 -9.02 -10.01
C ARG A 65 -20.27 -8.60 -8.60
N TYR A 66 -19.91 -7.32 -8.41
CA TYR A 66 -19.44 -6.78 -7.14
C TYR A 66 -20.09 -5.40 -6.90
N PRO A 67 -21.33 -5.34 -6.41
CA PRO A 67 -22.08 -4.08 -6.30
C PRO A 67 -21.47 -3.07 -5.32
N LEU A 68 -20.57 -3.51 -4.44
CA LEU A 68 -19.83 -2.66 -3.50
C LEU A 68 -18.49 -2.18 -4.04
N LEU A 69 -18.07 -2.62 -5.23
CA LEU A 69 -16.79 -2.26 -5.83
C LEU A 69 -16.93 -0.93 -6.58
N ARG A 70 -16.13 0.06 -6.17
CA ARG A 70 -15.93 1.31 -6.91
C ARG A 70 -14.53 1.36 -7.47
N VAL A 71 -14.39 1.76 -8.73
CA VAL A 71 -13.10 1.94 -9.41
C VAL A 71 -12.78 3.42 -9.54
N HIS A 72 -11.74 3.88 -8.85
CA HIS A 72 -11.18 5.23 -9.02
C HIS A 72 -10.04 5.21 -10.02
N ARG A 73 -9.88 6.29 -10.80
CA ARG A 73 -8.81 6.46 -11.78
C ARG A 73 -8.08 7.80 -11.57
N PRO A 74 -7.16 7.87 -10.60
CA PRO A 74 -6.42 9.09 -10.29
C PRO A 74 -5.38 9.42 -11.37
N ALA A 75 -4.78 10.59 -11.26
CA ALA A 75 -3.57 10.93 -12.00
C ALA A 75 -2.44 9.95 -11.65
N ASP A 76 -1.64 9.58 -12.64
CA ASP A 76 -0.53 8.64 -12.44
C ASP A 76 0.62 9.30 -11.64
N SER A 77 0.78 8.82 -10.41
CA SER A 77 1.84 9.20 -9.47
C SER A 77 3.00 8.17 -9.46
N GLY A 78 3.08 7.30 -10.46
CA GLY A 78 4.01 6.16 -10.50
C GLY A 78 3.56 5.03 -9.59
N ALA A 79 4.51 4.32 -8.98
CA ALA A 79 4.23 3.18 -8.10
C ALA A 79 3.34 3.56 -6.90
N ALA A 80 3.48 4.79 -6.39
CA ALA A 80 2.70 5.32 -5.28
C ALA A 80 1.20 5.49 -5.58
N THR A 81 0.80 5.44 -6.85
CA THR A 81 -0.61 5.63 -7.29
C THR A 81 -1.58 4.72 -6.53
N LYS A 82 -1.15 3.50 -6.21
CA LYS A 82 -1.97 2.53 -5.45
C LYS A 82 -2.40 3.04 -4.07
N LEU A 83 -1.54 3.80 -3.39
CA LEU A 83 -1.88 4.39 -2.09
C LEU A 83 -2.42 5.81 -2.23
N LEU A 84 -1.74 6.67 -3.00
CA LEU A 84 -2.11 8.08 -3.11
C LEU A 84 -3.52 8.27 -3.66
N GLY A 85 -3.90 7.48 -4.67
CA GLY A 85 -5.25 7.55 -5.22
C GLY A 85 -6.34 7.14 -4.22
N ALA A 86 -6.06 6.24 -3.27
CA ALA A 86 -7.00 5.94 -2.18
C ALA A 86 -7.05 7.06 -1.16
N LEU A 87 -5.89 7.65 -0.82
CA LEU A 87 -5.82 8.81 0.05
C LEU A 87 -6.40 10.08 -0.59
N GLU A 88 -6.67 10.13 -1.90
CA GLU A 88 -7.47 11.19 -2.54
C GLU A 88 -8.95 11.09 -2.22
N LEU A 89 -9.47 9.89 -1.98
CA LEU A 89 -10.90 9.63 -1.76
C LEU A 89 -11.24 9.51 -0.28
N GLU A 90 -10.43 8.77 0.47
CA GLU A 90 -10.70 8.49 1.86
C GLU A 90 -10.20 9.61 2.76
N ARG A 91 -11.04 10.01 3.71
CA ARG A 91 -10.75 11.08 4.69
C ARG A 91 -10.94 10.62 6.14
N ASP A 92 -11.64 9.51 6.34
CA ASP A 92 -11.87 8.95 7.66
C ASP A 92 -10.59 8.28 8.15
N GLY A 93 -9.97 8.87 9.18
CA GLY A 93 -8.68 8.44 9.74
C GLY A 93 -8.65 6.99 10.22
N ASP A 94 -9.81 6.41 10.58
CA ASP A 94 -9.92 5.02 11.02
C ASP A 94 -9.99 4.00 9.88
N THR A 95 -10.15 4.47 8.65
CA THR A 95 -10.17 3.63 7.45
C THR A 95 -8.81 2.98 7.25
N VAL A 96 -8.83 1.66 7.06
CA VAL A 96 -7.64 0.90 6.70
C VAL A 96 -7.57 0.78 5.18
N ILE A 97 -6.45 1.17 4.60
CA ILE A 97 -6.12 1.01 3.18
C ILE A 97 -5.13 -0.14 3.07
N VAL A 98 -5.51 -1.21 2.37
CA VAL A 98 -4.57 -2.28 2.01
C VAL A 98 -4.07 -2.06 0.58
N ALA A 99 -2.78 -1.82 0.42
CA ALA A 99 -2.12 -1.71 -0.88
C ALA A 99 -1.57 -3.08 -1.30
N VAL A 100 -1.87 -3.47 -2.54
CA VAL A 100 -1.38 -4.68 -3.19
C VAL A 100 -0.88 -4.38 -4.60
N ASP A 101 0.05 -5.20 -5.09
CA ASP A 101 0.50 -5.16 -6.48
C ASP A 101 -0.44 -5.99 -7.37
N ASP A 102 -0.53 -5.62 -8.64
CA ASP A 102 -1.45 -6.20 -9.62
C ASP A 102 -0.86 -7.40 -10.39
N ASP A 103 0.43 -7.68 -10.17
CA ASP A 103 1.14 -8.83 -10.72
C ASP A 103 1.40 -9.93 -9.68
N ILE A 104 0.74 -9.87 -8.53
CA ILE A 104 0.92 -10.84 -7.43
C ILE A 104 -0.38 -11.58 -7.10
N VAL A 105 -0.28 -12.91 -6.97
CA VAL A 105 -1.33 -13.74 -6.39
C VAL A 105 -1.10 -13.84 -4.89
N TYR A 106 -2.01 -13.23 -4.12
CA TYR A 106 -1.93 -13.22 -2.67
C TYR A 106 -2.64 -14.40 -2.02
N HIS A 107 -2.14 -14.80 -0.85
CA HIS A 107 -2.82 -15.75 0.01
C HIS A 107 -4.19 -15.21 0.44
N ARG A 108 -5.21 -16.08 0.49
CA ARG A 108 -6.61 -15.69 0.80
C ARG A 108 -6.80 -15.01 2.17
N HIS A 109 -5.84 -15.15 3.08
CA HIS A 109 -5.87 -14.55 4.41
C HIS A 109 -4.99 -13.30 4.54
N THR A 110 -4.37 -12.82 3.46
CA THR A 110 -3.45 -11.67 3.43
C THR A 110 -4.08 -10.42 4.04
N VAL A 111 -5.25 -9.98 3.54
CA VAL A 111 -5.94 -8.77 4.03
C VAL A 111 -6.26 -8.89 5.52
N ARG A 112 -6.85 -10.02 5.94
CA ARG A 112 -7.20 -10.25 7.34
C ARG A 112 -5.97 -10.18 8.24
N ALA A 113 -4.88 -10.85 7.90
CA ALA A 113 -3.67 -10.86 8.71
C ALA A 113 -3.03 -9.47 8.86
N LEU A 114 -3.08 -8.62 7.82
CA LEU A 114 -2.61 -7.25 7.90
C LEU A 114 -3.48 -6.40 8.83
N VAL A 115 -4.80 -6.48 8.69
CA VAL A 115 -5.76 -5.73 9.51
C VAL A 115 -5.71 -6.16 10.97
N ASP A 116 -5.70 -7.48 11.23
CA ASP A 116 -5.58 -8.04 12.58
C ASP A 116 -4.23 -7.64 13.20
N GLY A 117 -3.14 -7.67 12.42
CA GLY A 117 -1.83 -7.19 12.86
C GLY A 117 -1.81 -5.70 13.19
N LEU A 118 -2.51 -4.87 12.41
CA LEU A 118 -2.61 -3.43 12.63
C LEU A 118 -3.34 -3.14 13.95
N ALA A 119 -4.41 -3.90 14.23
CA ALA A 119 -5.11 -3.83 15.52
C ALA A 119 -4.24 -4.33 16.67
N ALA A 120 -3.55 -5.47 16.51
CA ALA A 120 -2.67 -6.04 17.53
C ALA A 120 -1.44 -5.16 17.86
N ASN A 121 -1.00 -4.32 16.91
CA ASN A 121 0.04 -3.31 17.12
C ASN A 121 -0.52 -1.97 17.67
N GLY A 122 -1.73 -1.97 18.23
CA GLY A 122 -2.37 -0.77 18.79
C GLY A 122 -2.69 0.31 17.74
N GLY A 123 -2.59 0.00 16.44
CA GLY A 123 -2.74 0.96 15.36
C GLY A 123 -1.62 1.99 15.25
N VAL A 124 -0.45 1.75 15.86
CA VAL A 124 0.65 2.74 15.98
C VAL A 124 1.42 2.93 14.67
N GLY A 125 1.36 1.98 13.74
CA GLY A 125 2.00 2.09 12.43
C GLY A 125 1.54 1.02 11.46
N PRO A 126 1.85 1.17 10.15
CA PRO A 126 1.37 0.27 9.11
C PRO A 126 1.91 -1.15 9.30
N THR A 127 1.18 -2.14 8.78
CA THR A 127 1.59 -3.55 8.85
C THR A 127 1.98 -4.09 7.50
N CYS A 128 3.01 -4.95 7.48
CA CYS A 128 3.54 -5.58 6.28
C CYS A 128 4.02 -7.00 6.58
N PHE A 129 4.23 -7.83 5.55
CA PHE A 129 4.77 -9.18 5.73
C PHE A 129 6.29 -9.24 5.68
N VAL A 130 6.91 -8.26 5.01
CA VAL A 130 8.35 -8.12 4.85
C VAL A 130 8.67 -6.64 4.90
N CYS A 131 9.72 -6.31 5.62
CA CYS A 131 10.35 -5.01 5.50
C CYS A 131 11.83 -5.17 5.17
N GLN A 132 12.45 -4.09 4.75
CA GLN A 132 13.84 -4.03 4.36
C GLN A 132 14.56 -2.98 5.19
N TYR A 133 15.83 -3.21 5.48
CA TYR A 133 16.63 -2.30 6.29
C TYR A 133 18.09 -2.37 5.90
N TRP A 134 18.85 -1.32 6.21
CA TRP A 134 20.27 -1.21 5.88
C TRP A 134 21.12 -1.15 7.17
N PRO A 135 21.67 -2.28 7.62
CA PRO A 135 22.53 -2.31 8.79
C PRO A 135 23.81 -1.52 8.54
N ALA A 136 24.30 -0.77 9.54
CA ALA A 136 25.54 0.01 9.41
C ALA A 136 26.78 -0.83 9.08
N TRP A 137 26.78 -2.11 9.45
CA TRP A 137 27.88 -3.04 9.24
C TRP A 137 27.79 -3.83 7.93
N TRP A 138 26.75 -3.64 7.11
CA TRP A 138 26.51 -4.43 5.89
C TRP A 138 26.45 -3.56 4.64
N PRO A 139 27.02 -3.97 3.50
CA PRO A 139 27.09 -3.14 2.30
C PRO A 139 25.77 -3.08 1.50
N GLY A 140 24.64 -3.47 2.08
CA GLY A 140 23.37 -3.47 1.37
C GLY A 140 22.13 -3.65 2.24
N VAL A 141 21.00 -3.80 1.56
CA VAL A 141 19.69 -3.97 2.20
C VAL A 141 19.45 -5.43 2.57
N LEU A 142 19.05 -5.68 3.82
CA LEU A 142 18.60 -6.97 4.31
C LEU A 142 17.07 -7.01 4.42
N LYS A 143 16.48 -8.20 4.26
CA LYS A 143 15.06 -8.43 4.49
C LYS A 143 14.82 -8.82 5.94
N GLN A 144 14.03 -8.02 6.65
CA GLN A 144 13.49 -8.39 7.94
C GLN A 144 12.20 -9.17 7.73
N ARG A 145 12.22 -10.37 8.30
CA ARG A 145 11.26 -11.46 8.11
C ARG A 145 10.89 -12.08 9.46
N TRP A 146 10.99 -11.33 10.53
CA TRP A 146 10.52 -11.73 11.85
C TRP A 146 9.52 -10.71 12.34
N ARG A 147 8.59 -11.15 13.19
CA ARG A 147 7.57 -10.28 13.77
C ARG A 147 8.23 -9.17 14.58
N GLY A 148 7.74 -7.95 14.43
CA GLY A 148 8.22 -6.82 15.24
C GLY A 148 8.26 -5.50 14.48
N ARG A 149 8.74 -4.46 15.16
CA ARG A 149 8.97 -3.14 14.57
C ARG A 149 9.96 -3.26 13.41
N CYS A 150 9.65 -2.59 12.31
CA CYS A 150 10.49 -2.49 11.13
C CYS A 150 11.70 -1.60 11.41
N ASN A 151 12.89 -2.08 11.04
CA ASN A 151 14.16 -1.36 11.18
C ASN A 151 14.52 -0.49 9.96
N GLY A 152 13.58 -0.26 9.04
CA GLY A 152 13.82 0.47 7.81
C GLY A 152 12.52 0.82 7.11
N PHE A 153 12.32 0.30 5.89
CA PHE A 153 11.16 0.58 5.06
C PHE A 153 10.32 -0.68 4.80
N LEU A 154 9.01 -0.49 4.70
CA LEU A 154 8.06 -1.53 4.34
C LEU A 154 8.29 -1.95 2.88
N ASN A 155 8.02 -3.21 2.56
CA ASN A 155 8.12 -3.69 1.18
C ASN A 155 6.72 -4.02 0.65
N ALA A 156 6.25 -3.22 -0.30
CA ALA A 156 4.87 -3.23 -0.75
C ALA A 156 4.49 -4.44 -1.63
N TYR A 157 5.45 -5.15 -2.24
CA TYR A 157 5.12 -6.31 -3.10
C TYR A 157 4.40 -7.41 -2.31
N ALA A 158 4.70 -7.52 -1.00
CA ALA A 158 4.11 -8.51 -0.11
C ALA A 158 2.79 -8.05 0.53
N ALA A 159 2.21 -6.94 0.06
CA ALA A 159 1.07 -6.22 0.62
C ALA A 159 1.34 -5.48 1.95
N VAL A 160 0.68 -4.34 2.10
CA VAL A 160 0.81 -3.46 3.27
C VAL A 160 -0.56 -2.87 3.64
N ALA A 161 -0.84 -2.76 4.94
CA ALA A 161 -2.00 -2.02 5.43
C ALA A 161 -1.61 -0.74 6.15
N TYR A 162 -2.30 0.34 5.79
CA TYR A 162 -2.14 1.69 6.34
C TYR A 162 -3.45 2.14 6.98
N ARG A 163 -3.38 3.07 7.93
CA ARG A 163 -4.53 3.93 8.28
C ARG A 163 -4.44 5.23 7.49
N VAL A 164 -5.58 5.78 7.11
CA VAL A 164 -5.64 7.14 6.53
C VAL A 164 -5.01 8.16 7.48
N ALA A 165 -5.22 8.01 8.80
CA ALA A 165 -4.65 8.89 9.81
C ALA A 165 -3.11 8.94 9.83
N PHE A 166 -2.41 8.00 9.18
CA PHE A 166 -0.96 8.05 9.05
C PHE A 166 -0.47 9.12 8.05
N PHE A 167 -1.37 9.76 7.30
CA PHE A 167 -1.03 10.76 6.29
C PHE A 167 -1.84 12.05 6.48
N PRO A 168 -1.69 12.76 7.62
CA PRO A 168 -2.57 13.87 7.98
C PRO A 168 -2.36 15.14 7.13
N ASP A 169 -1.17 15.33 6.57
CA ASP A 169 -0.71 16.61 6.00
C ASP A 169 -0.47 16.56 4.47
N ARG A 170 -0.83 15.46 3.81
CA ARG A 170 -0.54 15.20 2.39
C ARG A 170 0.95 15.20 2.02
N SER A 171 1.86 15.10 2.99
CA SER A 171 3.31 14.97 2.75
C SER A 171 3.67 13.79 1.83
N ALA A 172 2.81 12.77 1.75
CA ALA A 172 2.97 11.65 0.83
C ALA A 172 3.00 12.05 -0.66
N TRP A 173 2.51 13.24 -1.04
CA TRP A 173 2.52 13.76 -2.41
C TRP A 173 3.74 14.63 -2.74
N ASP A 174 4.60 14.95 -1.76
CA ASP A 174 5.67 15.95 -1.89
C ASP A 174 6.94 15.43 -2.57
N PHE A 175 6.80 14.52 -3.55
CA PHE A 175 7.92 13.98 -4.33
C PHE A 175 8.73 15.07 -5.05
N HIS A 176 8.15 16.24 -5.27
CA HIS A 176 8.76 17.36 -6.00
C HIS A 176 9.27 18.48 -5.10
N ALA A 177 9.26 18.29 -3.77
CA ALA A 177 9.77 19.29 -2.85
C ALA A 177 11.29 19.53 -3.05
N PRO A 178 11.78 20.76 -2.83
CA PRO A 178 13.20 21.08 -2.94
C PRO A 178 14.07 20.14 -2.09
N GLY A 179 15.14 19.59 -2.69
CA GLY A 179 16.07 18.68 -2.02
C GLY A 179 15.66 17.20 -2.04
N VAL A 180 14.43 16.87 -2.45
CA VAL A 180 14.00 15.47 -2.64
C VAL A 180 14.59 14.94 -3.96
N PRO A 181 15.25 13.76 -3.96
CA PRO A 181 15.70 13.11 -5.19
C PRO A 181 14.48 12.47 -5.91
N SER A 182 13.66 13.33 -6.52
CA SER A 182 12.31 13.01 -7.02
C SER A 182 12.30 11.85 -8.01
N ALA A 183 13.24 11.80 -8.96
CA ALA A 183 13.37 10.73 -9.93
C ALA A 183 13.65 9.37 -9.27
N GLN A 184 14.39 9.37 -8.17
CA GLN A 184 14.79 8.20 -7.41
C GLN A 184 13.66 7.73 -6.48
N CYS A 185 13.12 8.62 -5.65
CA CYS A 185 12.08 8.29 -4.68
C CYS A 185 10.72 7.95 -5.31
N ARG A 186 10.38 8.52 -6.47
CA ARG A 186 9.09 8.23 -7.13
C ARG A 186 8.97 6.79 -7.63
N LEU A 187 10.09 6.14 -7.97
CA LEU A 187 10.12 4.74 -8.42
C LEU A 187 10.17 3.74 -7.27
N HIS A 188 10.50 4.20 -6.06
CA HIS A 188 10.55 3.40 -4.82
C HIS A 188 9.61 4.01 -3.79
N ASP A 189 8.31 3.90 -4.09
CA ASP A 189 7.24 4.45 -3.26
C ASP A 189 7.25 3.86 -1.85
N ASP A 190 7.66 2.60 -1.71
CA ASP A 190 7.79 1.91 -0.44
C ASP A 190 8.86 2.56 0.47
N VAL A 191 10.02 2.97 -0.08
CA VAL A 191 11.03 3.77 0.63
C VAL A 191 10.48 5.15 0.98
N TRP A 192 9.89 5.86 0.01
CA TRP A 192 9.37 7.21 0.22
C TRP A 192 8.31 7.26 1.32
N LEU A 193 7.27 6.44 1.19
CA LEU A 193 6.16 6.36 2.15
C LEU A 193 6.66 5.97 3.53
N SER A 194 7.59 5.01 3.61
CA SER A 194 8.22 4.66 4.89
C SER A 194 8.95 5.85 5.50
N GLY A 195 9.67 6.63 4.69
CA GLY A 195 10.49 7.74 5.16
C GLY A 195 9.65 8.88 5.73
N ILE A 196 8.55 9.21 5.05
CA ILE A 196 7.54 10.15 5.54
C ILE A 196 6.99 9.70 6.90
N LEU A 197 6.59 8.43 7.01
CA LEU A 197 6.11 7.88 8.27
C LEU A 197 7.21 7.88 9.35
N TYR A 198 8.45 7.59 8.97
CA TYR A 198 9.59 7.56 9.88
C TYR A 198 9.84 8.93 10.51
N ASN A 199 9.77 9.99 9.70
CA ASN A 199 9.89 11.38 10.13
C ASN A 199 8.77 11.82 11.08
N GLN A 200 7.59 11.21 10.97
CA GLN A 200 6.45 11.43 11.87
C GLN A 200 6.52 10.58 13.15
N GLY A 201 7.61 9.83 13.37
CA GLY A 201 7.73 8.89 14.49
C GLY A 201 6.91 7.60 14.34
N ILE A 202 6.24 7.42 13.21
CA ILE A 202 5.46 6.22 12.87
C ILE A 202 6.42 5.16 12.33
N ARG A 203 6.22 3.90 12.74
CA ARG A 203 7.11 2.80 12.38
C ARG A 203 6.30 1.62 11.89
N PRO A 204 6.64 1.06 10.72
CA PRO A 204 5.98 -0.15 10.25
C PRO A 204 6.19 -1.32 11.21
N TYR A 205 5.29 -2.30 11.14
CA TYR A 205 5.36 -3.52 11.93
C TYR A 205 5.22 -4.75 11.02
N VAL A 206 6.15 -5.69 11.15
CA VAL A 206 6.14 -6.94 10.40
C VAL A 206 5.24 -7.94 11.10
N VAL A 207 4.24 -8.45 10.37
CA VAL A 207 3.34 -9.50 10.83
C VAL A 207 3.83 -10.87 10.39
N ARG A 208 3.61 -11.89 11.24
CA ARG A 208 3.93 -13.30 10.93
C ARG A 208 2.77 -14.21 11.28
N PRO A 209 1.80 -14.39 10.36
CA PRO A 209 0.58 -15.17 10.62
C PRO A 209 0.73 -16.68 10.31
N GLY A 210 1.95 -17.19 10.08
CA GLY A 210 2.19 -18.60 9.76
C GLY A 210 2.00 -18.96 8.28
N PHE A 211 1.91 -17.97 7.39
CA PHE A 211 1.90 -18.17 5.93
C PHE A 211 2.67 -17.04 5.22
N ASP A 212 3.12 -17.30 4.00
CA ASP A 212 3.66 -16.28 3.10
C ASP A 212 2.51 -15.61 2.33
N SER A 213 2.51 -14.28 2.28
CA SER A 213 1.44 -13.52 1.62
C SER A 213 1.45 -13.69 0.12
N VAL A 214 2.61 -13.93 -0.48
CA VAL A 214 2.80 -14.11 -1.92
C VAL A 214 2.76 -15.61 -2.23
N VAL A 215 1.75 -16.03 -2.98
CA VAL A 215 1.58 -17.43 -3.42
C VAL A 215 2.25 -17.63 -4.77
N ALA A 216 2.09 -16.67 -5.67
CA ALA A 216 2.73 -16.67 -6.98
C ALA A 216 2.92 -15.24 -7.49
N SER A 217 3.87 -15.07 -8.39
CA SER A 217 4.07 -13.83 -9.15
C SER A 217 3.70 -14.10 -10.61
N LEU A 218 3.01 -13.16 -11.23
CA LEU A 218 2.79 -13.15 -12.67
C LEU A 218 4.10 -12.77 -13.37
N PRO A 219 4.28 -13.15 -14.65
CA PRO A 219 5.47 -12.78 -15.40
C PRO A 219 5.66 -11.27 -15.44
N HIS A 220 6.88 -10.80 -15.16
CA HIS A 220 7.20 -9.38 -15.25
C HIS A 220 7.05 -8.90 -16.70
N THR A 221 6.32 -7.80 -16.86
CA THR A 221 6.20 -7.12 -18.15
C THR A 221 7.40 -6.19 -18.35
N LYS A 222 7.60 -5.72 -19.59
CA LYS A 222 8.59 -4.65 -19.91
C LYS A 222 8.34 -3.33 -19.16
N LEU A 223 7.19 -3.22 -18.48
CA LEU A 223 6.77 -2.05 -17.72
C LEU A 223 6.99 -2.23 -16.21
N SER A 224 7.40 -3.43 -15.79
CA SER A 224 7.78 -3.68 -14.40
C SER A 224 9.06 -2.92 -14.05
N ILE A 225 9.14 -2.42 -12.81
CA ILE A 225 10.35 -1.82 -12.27
C ILE A 225 11.55 -2.78 -12.28
N ASN A 226 11.28 -4.08 -12.27
CA ASN A 226 12.30 -5.13 -12.41
C ASN A 226 12.93 -5.18 -13.82
N SER A 227 12.33 -4.51 -14.81
CA SER A 227 12.90 -4.38 -16.16
C SER A 227 13.90 -3.21 -16.26
N VAL A 228 13.99 -2.34 -15.26
CA VAL A 228 14.96 -1.24 -15.22
C VAL A 228 16.30 -1.78 -14.71
N LYS A 229 17.40 -1.43 -15.38
CA LYS A 229 18.74 -1.86 -14.94
C LYS A 229 19.17 -1.06 -13.72
N ASN A 230 19.85 -1.72 -12.78
CA ASN A 230 20.40 -1.10 -11.57
C ASN A 230 19.36 -0.31 -10.75
N THR A 231 18.08 -0.68 -10.80
CA THR A 231 16.98 0.05 -10.14
C THR A 231 17.27 0.33 -8.67
N GLU A 232 17.87 -0.64 -8.00
CA GLU A 232 18.21 -0.53 -6.58
C GLU A 232 19.30 0.52 -6.35
N ARG A 233 20.45 0.36 -7.00
CA ARG A 233 21.61 1.23 -6.80
C ARG A 233 21.35 2.67 -7.25
N ASP A 234 20.69 2.83 -8.40
CA ASP A 234 20.57 4.12 -9.06
C ASP A 234 19.31 4.89 -8.62
N TYR A 235 18.31 4.21 -8.03
CA TYR A 235 17.04 4.83 -7.60
C TYR A 235 16.64 4.53 -6.14
N ARG A 236 16.76 3.30 -5.65
CA ARG A 236 16.37 2.99 -4.26
C ARG A 236 17.34 3.63 -3.26
N ASP A 237 18.63 3.35 -3.44
CA ASP A 237 19.66 3.67 -2.46
C ASP A 237 19.80 5.19 -2.23
N PRO A 238 19.72 6.07 -3.26
CA PRO A 238 19.67 7.51 -3.04
C PRO A 238 18.46 7.96 -2.22
N CYS A 239 17.29 7.32 -2.40
CA CYS A 239 16.10 7.64 -1.61
C CYS A 239 16.26 7.18 -0.15
N ILE A 240 16.85 5.99 0.09
CA ILE A 240 17.17 5.53 1.44
C ILE A 240 18.15 6.49 2.13
N LYS A 241 19.17 6.95 1.39
CA LYS A 241 20.16 7.91 1.90
C LYS A 241 19.52 9.25 2.25
N PHE A 242 18.55 9.72 1.47
CA PHE A 242 17.78 10.94 1.76
C PHE A 242 17.09 10.85 3.14
N PHE A 243 16.54 9.69 3.49
CA PHE A 243 15.97 9.42 4.83
C PHE A 243 17.01 8.93 5.86
N ASN A 244 18.30 9.24 5.67
CA ASN A 244 19.39 8.88 6.57
C ASN A 244 19.41 7.39 6.95
N TYR A 245 19.10 6.50 6.00
CA TYR A 245 19.04 5.05 6.22
C TYR A 245 18.05 4.64 7.32
N PHE A 246 17.00 5.45 7.56
CA PHE A 246 16.00 5.21 8.60
C PHE A 246 16.62 5.09 10.00
N ARG A 247 17.55 5.99 10.32
CA ARG A 247 18.19 6.11 11.63
C ARG A 247 17.59 7.28 12.38
#